data_AF-A0A117PTN9-F1
#
_entry.id   AF-A0A117PTN9-F1
#
_cell.length_a   1.000
_cell.length_b   1.000
_cell.length_c   1.000
_cell.angle_alpha   90.00
_cell.angle_beta   90.00
_cell.angle_gamma   90.00
#
_symmetry.space_group_name_H-M   'P 1'
#
loop_
_entity.id
_entity.type
_entity.pdbx_description
1 polymer ?
#
loop_
_entity_poly.entity_id
_entity_poly.type
_entity_poly.pdbx_seq_one_letter_code
_entity_poly.pdbx_strand_id
1 'polypeptide(L)'
;MPLDGNGGYTVARYTLTFDWRAPRTPFPATTAIRATATQVLSRFDLDFAGNTLHTVTVDGTPAKAVREGDELVVTPAQPIPRGRAFTVRVAYTADPTQRRHRDDAIQDYGWVPTPDGILLSPQPDGAKMVFPADDHPSVRAPFTFRITTPPGLTAVANGRLVEHVRQPDGRVRWTYDSEHPVAAQLVQLAIGKLAFEDSRGPGGLPVRDVVPEGLVGDTEAYRALTPEHLAWLEQRLGPYPFRRYGVLVGDTDLPVALETQSLSVVPSADLLGDRIDAERNLVHELAHHWTGDSVAIRRWSDLWLSEGHARFYELLYADTRGGPGLEDMMRAAYAQHDQWRHDDGAPAQPTEPALFRQMRYDGSALVLYALREKVGEDTFDRIERSWVTTYRGRAAGTQDFVRLASDVAGEDLTPFLTPWLYGAHTPPMPGHPDWQVDPVEED
;
A
#
# COMPACT_ATOMS: atom_id res chain seq x y z
N MET A 1 8.75 2.82 -9.25
CA MET A 1 9.63 3.47 -10.25
C MET A 1 9.35 2.95 -11.66
N PRO A 2 9.73 3.67 -12.74
CA PRO A 2 9.49 3.24 -14.12
C PRO A 2 10.21 1.95 -14.51
N LEU A 3 11.25 1.59 -13.76
CA LEU A 3 12.11 0.43 -14.01
C LEU A 3 11.78 -0.78 -13.12
N ASP A 4 10.92 -0.62 -12.11
CA ASP A 4 10.56 -1.73 -11.23
C ASP A 4 9.49 -2.60 -11.88
N GLY A 5 9.50 -3.87 -11.53
CA GLY A 5 8.56 -4.83 -12.06
C GLY A 5 9.09 -5.61 -13.25
N ASN A 6 8.59 -6.83 -13.36
CA ASN A 6 9.23 -7.85 -14.17
C ASN A 6 8.29 -8.45 -15.21
N GLY A 7 8.73 -8.42 -16.46
CA GLY A 7 7.96 -8.92 -17.59
C GLY A 7 8.09 -10.42 -17.83
N GLY A 8 7.15 -10.99 -18.59
CA GLY A 8 7.29 -12.33 -19.17
C GLY A 8 6.86 -13.49 -18.28
N TYR A 9 6.37 -13.23 -17.06
CA TYR A 9 5.70 -14.21 -16.22
C TYR A 9 4.58 -13.57 -15.39
N THR A 10 3.77 -14.42 -14.76
CA THR A 10 2.81 -14.01 -13.72
C THR A 10 3.07 -14.79 -12.46
N VAL A 11 3.06 -14.13 -11.30
CA VAL A 11 3.27 -14.79 -10.01
C VAL A 11 1.97 -15.38 -9.48
N ALA A 12 2.03 -16.66 -9.10
CA ALA A 12 0.92 -17.38 -8.50
C ALA A 12 0.98 -17.38 -6.97
N ARG A 13 2.18 -17.35 -6.36
CA ARG A 13 2.37 -17.28 -4.90
C ARG A 13 3.82 -16.95 -4.55
N TYR A 14 4.00 -16.16 -3.50
CA TYR A 14 5.26 -16.00 -2.78
C TYR A 14 5.28 -16.86 -1.51
N THR A 15 6.43 -17.42 -1.17
CA THR A 15 6.69 -18.01 0.15
C THR A 15 7.95 -17.41 0.72
N LEU A 16 7.80 -16.60 1.77
CA LEU A 16 8.89 -15.93 2.47
C LEU A 16 9.23 -16.74 3.71
N THR A 17 10.49 -17.12 3.86
CA THR A 17 10.99 -17.82 5.06
C THR A 17 12.06 -16.98 5.71
N PHE A 18 11.83 -16.56 6.94
CA PHE A 18 12.71 -15.68 7.71
C PHE A 18 13.13 -16.34 9.01
N ASP A 19 14.44 -16.34 9.24
CA ASP A 19 15.06 -16.92 10.43
C ASP A 19 15.52 -15.83 11.40
N TRP A 20 14.58 -14.97 11.82
CA TRP A 20 14.83 -13.77 12.63
C TRP A 20 15.65 -14.07 13.89
N ARG A 21 16.66 -13.23 14.15
CA ARG A 21 17.61 -13.40 15.25
C ARG A 21 17.45 -12.34 16.33
N ALA A 22 17.67 -11.08 15.98
CA ALA A 22 17.60 -9.94 16.87
C ALA A 22 17.51 -8.66 16.03
N PRO A 23 17.11 -7.52 16.62
CA PRO A 23 17.13 -6.23 15.93
C PRO A 23 18.49 -5.95 15.29
N ARG A 24 18.47 -5.37 14.09
CA ARG A 24 19.68 -4.94 13.34
C ARG A 24 20.71 -6.05 13.08
N THR A 25 20.34 -7.32 13.24
CA THR A 25 21.23 -8.46 13.04
C THR A 25 20.85 -9.18 11.75
N PRO A 26 21.77 -9.31 10.77
CA PRO A 26 21.49 -10.06 9.55
C PRO A 26 21.14 -11.52 9.82
N PHE A 27 20.23 -12.10 9.04
CA PHE A 27 19.72 -13.45 9.26
C PHE A 27 19.44 -14.23 7.98
N PRO A 28 19.48 -15.58 8.01
CA PRO A 28 19.14 -16.40 6.85
C PRO A 28 17.69 -16.19 6.40
N ALA A 29 17.51 -16.04 5.09
CA ALA A 29 16.22 -15.87 4.47
C ALA A 29 16.10 -16.67 3.16
N THR A 30 14.87 -17.00 2.78
CA THR A 30 14.61 -17.64 1.49
C THR A 30 13.27 -17.18 0.96
N THR A 31 13.26 -16.81 -0.32
CA THR A 31 12.04 -16.51 -1.08
C THR A 31 11.85 -17.58 -2.14
N ALA A 32 10.67 -18.19 -2.16
CA ALA A 32 10.23 -19.05 -3.26
C ALA A 32 9.06 -18.38 -3.99
N ILE A 33 9.16 -18.27 -5.31
CA ILE A 33 8.15 -17.65 -6.15
C ILE A 33 7.66 -18.71 -7.13
N ARG A 34 6.38 -19.08 -7.01
CA ARG A 34 5.72 -19.94 -7.99
C ARG A 34 5.13 -19.03 -9.05
N ALA A 35 5.55 -19.22 -10.30
CA ALA A 35 5.16 -18.38 -11.41
C ALA A 35 4.76 -19.21 -12.65
N THR A 36 4.14 -18.55 -13.63
CA THR A 36 3.85 -19.11 -14.95
C THR A 36 4.41 -18.17 -16.01
N ALA A 37 5.20 -18.71 -16.94
CA ALA A 37 5.78 -17.91 -18.01
C ALA A 37 4.70 -17.48 -19.02
N THR A 38 4.65 -16.20 -19.38
CA THR A 38 3.72 -15.65 -20.39
C THR A 38 4.34 -15.63 -21.79
N GLN A 39 5.65 -15.81 -21.86
CA GLN A 39 6.45 -16.00 -23.07
C GLN A 39 7.54 -17.07 -22.84
N VAL A 40 8.37 -17.37 -23.84
CA VAL A 40 9.56 -18.21 -23.62
C VAL A 40 10.60 -17.39 -22.86
N LEU A 41 11.12 -17.91 -21.75
CA LEU A 41 12.10 -17.22 -20.91
C LEU A 41 13.45 -17.92 -20.99
N SER A 42 14.37 -17.36 -21.77
CA SER A 42 15.80 -17.70 -21.67
C SER A 42 16.48 -16.99 -20.48
N ARG A 43 15.88 -15.91 -19.99
CA ARG A 43 16.19 -15.17 -18.77
C ARG A 43 14.93 -14.47 -18.25
N PHE A 44 14.91 -14.10 -16.98
CA PHE A 44 13.92 -13.23 -16.37
C PHE A 44 14.54 -12.53 -15.16
N ASP A 45 13.89 -11.46 -14.70
CA ASP A 45 14.45 -10.56 -13.69
C ASP A 45 13.54 -10.55 -12.43
N LEU A 46 14.10 -10.08 -11.32
CA LEU A 46 13.48 -9.95 -10.01
C LEU A 46 14.05 -8.71 -9.34
N ASP A 47 13.19 -7.81 -8.87
CA ASP A 47 13.59 -6.71 -8.01
C ASP A 47 14.18 -7.25 -6.71
N PHE A 48 15.46 -7.01 -6.46
CA PHE A 48 16.12 -7.44 -5.24
C PHE A 48 17.40 -6.64 -4.95
N ALA A 49 17.44 -5.91 -3.83
CA ALA A 49 18.56 -5.05 -3.44
C ALA A 49 18.95 -5.23 -1.95
N GLY A 50 20.05 -4.61 -1.53
CA GLY A 50 20.56 -4.52 -0.14
C GLY A 50 21.10 -5.82 0.50
N ASN A 51 20.55 -6.98 0.11
CA ASN A 51 20.78 -8.25 0.81
C ASN A 51 21.95 -9.06 0.23
N THR A 52 22.53 -9.97 1.03
CA THR A 52 23.61 -10.86 0.55
C THR A 52 23.02 -12.08 -0.16
N LEU A 53 23.18 -12.16 -1.48
CA LEU A 53 22.70 -13.28 -2.30
C LEU A 53 23.55 -14.54 -2.09
N HIS A 54 22.91 -15.71 -1.94
CA HIS A 54 23.60 -17.01 -1.89
C HIS A 54 23.32 -17.86 -3.13
N THR A 55 22.16 -18.52 -3.18
CA THR A 55 21.84 -19.48 -4.25
C THR A 55 20.53 -19.14 -4.92
N VAL A 56 20.49 -19.35 -6.23
CA VAL A 56 19.28 -19.24 -7.05
C VAL A 56 19.06 -20.57 -7.76
N THR A 57 17.85 -21.11 -7.64
CA THR A 57 17.43 -22.30 -8.37
C THR A 57 16.14 -22.04 -9.11
N VAL A 58 15.98 -22.67 -10.27
CA VAL A 58 14.74 -22.72 -11.05
C VAL A 58 14.33 -24.19 -11.15
N ASP A 59 13.14 -24.53 -10.66
CA ASP A 59 12.64 -25.91 -10.54
C ASP A 59 13.65 -26.85 -9.84
N GLY A 60 14.32 -26.34 -8.81
CA GLY A 60 15.32 -27.07 -8.03
C GLY A 60 16.69 -27.25 -8.71
N THR A 61 16.84 -26.81 -9.96
CA THR A 61 18.12 -26.82 -10.68
C THR A 61 18.84 -25.49 -10.49
N PRO A 62 20.16 -25.47 -10.21
CA PRO A 62 20.93 -24.22 -10.13
C PRO A 62 20.76 -23.35 -11.39
N ALA A 63 20.51 -22.06 -11.18
CA ALA A 63 20.44 -21.05 -12.24
C ALA A 63 21.62 -20.08 -12.11
N LYS A 64 22.06 -19.49 -13.23
CA LYS A 64 23.01 -18.37 -13.17
C LYS A 64 22.23 -17.14 -12.73
N ALA A 65 22.82 -16.34 -11.85
CA ALA A 65 22.21 -15.11 -11.35
C ALA A 65 23.24 -14.00 -11.28
N VAL A 66 22.88 -12.81 -11.76
CA VAL A 66 23.73 -11.61 -11.77
C VAL A 66 22.92 -10.45 -11.20
N ARG A 67 23.54 -9.61 -10.37
CA ARG A 67 22.94 -8.36 -9.92
C ARG A 67 23.28 -7.24 -10.91
N GLU A 68 22.26 -6.55 -11.41
CA GLU A 68 22.41 -5.37 -12.28
C GLU A 68 21.61 -4.22 -11.66
N GLY A 69 22.30 -3.36 -10.88
CA GLY A 69 21.60 -2.38 -10.05
C GLY A 69 20.73 -3.06 -9.00
N ASP A 70 19.43 -2.77 -9.03
CA ASP A 70 18.43 -3.37 -8.14
C ASP A 70 17.79 -4.64 -8.71
N GLU A 71 18.20 -5.08 -9.88
CA GLU A 71 17.68 -6.28 -10.52
C GLU A 71 18.54 -7.50 -10.24
N LEU A 72 17.88 -8.65 -10.06
CA LEU A 72 18.48 -9.97 -10.06
C LEU A 72 18.12 -10.69 -11.37
N VAL A 73 19.04 -10.62 -12.33
CA VAL A 73 18.91 -11.29 -13.63
C VAL A 73 19.13 -12.79 -13.47
N VAL A 74 18.10 -13.60 -13.69
CA VAL A 74 18.13 -15.06 -13.56
C VAL A 74 18.12 -15.74 -14.92
N THR A 75 19.14 -16.55 -15.20
CA THR A 75 19.22 -17.41 -16.40
C THR A 75 19.05 -18.88 -16.00
N PRO A 76 17.89 -19.50 -16.29
CA PRO A 76 17.66 -20.92 -16.01
C PRO A 76 18.57 -21.82 -16.85
N ALA A 77 18.82 -23.05 -16.39
CA ALA A 77 19.65 -24.01 -17.10
C ALA A 77 19.08 -24.42 -18.47
N GLN A 78 17.76 -24.34 -18.63
CA GLN A 78 17.03 -24.52 -19.88
C GLN A 78 15.98 -23.41 -20.00
N PRO A 79 15.71 -22.89 -21.22
CA PRO A 79 14.64 -21.91 -21.41
C PRO A 79 13.29 -22.44 -20.92
N ILE A 80 12.51 -21.59 -20.24
CA ILE A 80 11.19 -21.94 -19.74
C ILE A 80 10.17 -21.69 -20.87
N PRO A 81 9.41 -22.69 -21.33
CA PRO A 81 8.42 -22.48 -22.38
C PRO A 81 7.25 -21.60 -21.93
N ARG A 82 6.63 -20.87 -22.87
CA ARG A 82 5.38 -20.14 -22.63
C ARG A 82 4.31 -21.07 -22.05
N GLY A 83 3.61 -20.59 -21.02
CA GLY A 83 2.55 -21.32 -20.32
C GLY A 83 3.06 -22.34 -19.30
N ARG A 84 4.38 -22.54 -19.19
CA ARG A 84 4.96 -23.47 -18.21
C ARG A 84 5.01 -22.81 -16.83
N ALA A 85 4.46 -23.51 -15.84
CA ALA A 85 4.68 -23.17 -14.44
C ALA A 85 6.10 -23.54 -14.01
N PHE A 86 6.73 -22.67 -13.23
CA PHE A 86 8.06 -22.86 -12.66
C PHE A 86 8.13 -22.30 -11.24
N THR A 87 9.13 -22.71 -10.48
CA THR A 87 9.44 -22.14 -9.15
C THR A 87 10.87 -21.62 -9.14
N VAL A 88 11.04 -20.33 -8.89
CA VAL A 88 12.36 -19.78 -8.52
C VAL A 88 12.49 -19.83 -7.00
N ARG A 89 13.67 -20.21 -6.51
CA ARG A 89 14.02 -20.11 -5.09
C ARG A 89 15.32 -19.35 -4.96
N VAL A 90 15.30 -18.30 -4.16
CA VAL A 90 16.44 -17.45 -3.85
C VAL A 90 16.74 -17.57 -2.37
N ALA A 91 17.93 -18.06 -2.02
CA ALA A 91 18.45 -18.04 -0.66
C ALA A 91 19.40 -16.86 -0.49
N TYR A 92 19.29 -16.15 0.63
CA TYR A 92 20.04 -14.93 0.91
C TYR A 92 20.18 -14.71 2.42
N THR A 93 21.06 -13.80 2.81
CA THR A 93 21.04 -13.20 4.15
C THR A 93 20.28 -11.90 4.06
N ALA A 94 19.16 -11.81 4.78
CA ALA A 94 18.43 -10.58 4.97
C ALA A 94 19.20 -9.66 5.92
N ASP A 95 19.37 -8.39 5.55
CA ASP A 95 20.02 -7.39 6.39
C ASP A 95 19.00 -6.29 6.80
N PRO A 96 18.45 -6.37 8.02
CA PRO A 96 17.43 -5.43 8.49
C PRO A 96 17.97 -4.03 8.82
N THR A 97 19.25 -3.75 8.53
CA THR A 97 19.82 -2.41 8.62
C THR A 97 19.77 -1.64 7.29
N GLN A 98 19.52 -2.35 6.18
CA GLN A 98 19.40 -1.75 4.86
C GLN A 98 18.04 -1.07 4.73
N ARG A 99 18.07 0.19 4.32
CA ARG A 99 16.89 0.99 3.98
C ARG A 99 17.22 1.91 2.81
N ARG A 100 16.18 2.38 2.13
CA ARG A 100 16.30 3.42 1.13
C ARG A 100 15.73 4.72 1.67
N HIS A 101 16.23 5.83 1.14
CA HIS A 101 15.79 7.17 1.49
C HIS A 101 15.18 7.86 0.27
N ARG A 102 14.15 8.68 0.50
CA ARG A 102 13.51 9.59 -0.46
C ARG A 102 13.31 10.96 0.19
N ASP A 103 13.27 11.99 -0.64
CA ASP A 103 13.03 13.36 -0.19
C ASP A 103 11.53 13.75 -0.24
N ASP A 104 10.62 12.79 -0.03
CA ASP A 104 9.15 12.97 0.03
C ASP A 104 8.54 12.34 1.31
N ALA A 105 7.22 12.24 1.41
CA ALA A 105 6.54 11.88 2.67
C ALA A 105 6.99 10.54 3.29
N ILE A 106 7.36 9.55 2.46
CA ILE A 106 7.69 8.20 2.92
C ILE A 106 9.14 8.07 3.41
N GLN A 107 10.00 9.08 3.16
CA GLN A 107 11.41 9.16 3.59
C GLN A 107 12.18 7.83 3.60
N ASP A 108 12.22 7.14 4.74
CA ASP A 108 12.93 5.87 4.94
C ASP A 108 12.00 4.66 4.78
N TYR A 109 12.31 3.77 3.82
CA TYR A 109 11.49 2.61 3.47
C TYR A 109 12.30 1.30 3.31
N GLY A 110 11.61 0.17 3.44
CA GLY A 110 12.13 -1.19 3.55
C GLY A 110 11.96 -1.75 4.96
N TRP A 111 13.08 -2.10 5.59
CA TRP A 111 13.12 -2.56 6.99
C TRP A 111 13.09 -1.38 7.95
N VAL A 112 12.18 -1.41 8.94
CA VAL A 112 12.10 -0.39 10.00
C VAL A 112 12.37 -1.03 11.37
N PRO A 113 13.56 -0.82 11.96
CA PRO A 113 13.90 -1.30 13.30
C PRO A 113 13.00 -0.69 14.38
N THR A 114 12.43 -1.53 15.24
CA THR A 114 11.76 -1.11 16.49
C THR A 114 12.71 -1.36 17.68
N PRO A 115 12.42 -0.87 18.89
CA PRO A 115 13.27 -1.08 20.07
C PRO A 115 13.61 -2.56 20.35
N ASP A 116 12.68 -3.47 20.07
CA ASP A 116 12.77 -4.89 20.36
C ASP A 116 12.62 -5.82 19.14
N GLY A 117 12.46 -5.25 17.95
CA GLY A 117 12.22 -6.03 16.75
C GLY A 117 12.28 -5.24 15.45
N ILE A 118 11.25 -5.42 14.61
CA ILE A 118 11.18 -4.91 13.24
C ILE A 118 9.73 -4.77 12.80
N LEU A 119 9.46 -3.81 11.91
CA LEU A 119 8.28 -3.81 11.04
C LEU A 119 8.67 -3.45 9.59
N LEU A 120 7.74 -3.60 8.65
CA LEU A 120 7.98 -3.25 7.23
C LEU A 120 7.28 -1.95 6.84
N SER A 121 7.98 -1.15 6.03
CA SER A 121 7.48 0.02 5.32
C SER A 121 7.87 -0.13 3.83
N PRO A 122 7.18 -0.95 3.02
CA PRO A 122 7.68 -1.35 1.71
C PRO A 122 7.24 -0.45 0.56
N GLN A 123 6.36 0.52 0.78
CA GLN A 123 5.96 1.46 -0.26
C GLN A 123 7.09 2.49 -0.51
N PRO A 124 7.31 2.97 -1.75
CA PRO A 124 6.70 2.52 -3.01
C PRO A 124 7.30 1.23 -3.57
N ASP A 125 8.62 1.05 -3.49
CA ASP A 125 9.38 -0.06 -4.09
C ASP A 125 10.41 -0.66 -3.11
N GLY A 126 10.11 -0.61 -1.81
CA GLY A 126 10.96 -1.08 -0.72
C GLY A 126 10.93 -2.58 -0.49
N ALA A 127 9.98 -3.32 -1.08
CA ALA A 127 9.90 -4.75 -0.90
C ALA A 127 11.17 -5.45 -1.40
N LYS A 128 11.80 -4.92 -2.45
CA LYS A 128 13.10 -5.40 -2.97
C LYS A 128 14.24 -5.35 -1.95
N MET A 129 14.16 -4.49 -0.93
CA MET A 129 15.12 -4.44 0.19
C MET A 129 14.90 -5.56 1.20
N VAL A 130 13.77 -6.27 1.13
CA VAL A 130 13.33 -7.29 2.10
C VAL A 130 13.37 -8.69 1.46
N PHE A 131 12.86 -8.82 0.23
CA PHE A 131 12.81 -10.08 -0.52
C PHE A 131 12.81 -9.86 -2.04
N PRO A 132 13.31 -10.83 -2.84
CA PRO A 132 13.17 -10.77 -4.29
C PRO A 132 11.71 -10.81 -4.73
N ALA A 133 11.29 -9.86 -5.56
CA ALA A 133 9.90 -9.71 -5.99
C ALA A 133 9.78 -9.24 -7.44
N ASP A 134 8.56 -9.28 -7.95
CA ASP A 134 8.11 -8.41 -9.03
C ASP A 134 7.47 -7.19 -8.35
N ASP A 135 8.26 -6.14 -8.10
CA ASP A 135 7.94 -5.03 -7.18
C ASP A 135 7.20 -3.90 -7.90
N HIS A 136 6.07 -4.26 -8.52
CA HIS A 136 5.22 -3.35 -9.27
C HIS A 136 3.81 -3.32 -8.68
N PRO A 137 3.18 -2.13 -8.52
CA PRO A 137 1.91 -2.00 -7.79
C PRO A 137 0.75 -2.80 -8.41
N SER A 138 0.79 -3.05 -9.72
CA SER A 138 -0.24 -3.85 -10.40
C SER A 138 -0.06 -5.36 -10.22
N VAL A 139 1.13 -5.81 -9.82
CA VAL A 139 1.45 -7.23 -9.66
C VAL A 139 1.12 -7.65 -8.23
N ARG A 140 0.16 -8.57 -8.12
CA ARG A 140 -0.30 -9.08 -6.84
C ARG A 140 -0.33 -10.58 -6.84
N ALA A 141 0.12 -11.17 -5.74
CA ALA A 141 0.01 -12.61 -5.53
C ALA A 141 -0.21 -12.92 -4.05
N PRO A 142 -0.81 -14.07 -3.71
CA PRO A 142 -0.88 -14.52 -2.33
C PRO A 142 0.51 -14.78 -1.73
N PHE A 143 0.65 -14.54 -0.44
CA PHE A 143 1.87 -14.78 0.32
C PHE A 143 1.67 -15.87 1.37
N THR A 144 2.71 -16.69 1.56
CA THR A 144 2.88 -17.50 2.77
C THR A 144 4.12 -17.02 3.50
N PHE A 145 3.96 -16.55 4.72
CA PHE A 145 5.07 -16.13 5.57
C PHE A 145 5.42 -17.26 6.54
N ARG A 146 6.70 -17.58 6.69
CA ARG A 146 7.23 -18.54 7.65
C ARG A 146 8.32 -17.86 8.47
N ILE A 147 7.97 -17.41 9.66
CA ILE A 147 8.82 -16.56 10.49
C ILE A 147 9.26 -17.38 11.70
N THR A 148 10.56 -17.52 11.91
CA THR A 148 11.11 -18.14 13.11
C THR A 148 11.67 -17.06 14.02
N THR A 149 11.18 -16.96 15.26
CA THR A 149 11.63 -15.98 16.25
C THR A 149 12.30 -16.66 17.45
N PRO A 150 13.18 -15.96 18.19
CA PRO A 150 13.50 -16.33 19.57
C PRO A 150 12.24 -16.49 20.43
N PRO A 151 12.29 -17.27 21.52
CA PRO A 151 11.18 -17.35 22.47
C PRO A 151 10.87 -15.97 23.07
N GLY A 152 9.60 -15.72 23.37
CA GLY A 152 9.14 -14.47 24.00
C GLY A 152 8.91 -13.30 23.03
N LEU A 153 9.04 -13.52 21.72
CA LEU A 153 8.65 -12.56 20.69
C LEU A 153 7.45 -13.07 19.90
N THR A 154 6.56 -12.15 19.53
CA THR A 154 5.43 -12.35 18.63
C THR A 154 5.85 -11.97 17.22
N ALA A 155 5.44 -12.74 16.22
CA ALA A 155 5.50 -12.34 14.82
C ALA A 155 4.09 -12.24 14.23
N VAL A 156 3.87 -11.21 13.42
CA VAL A 156 2.67 -11.01 12.62
C VAL A 156 3.04 -10.71 11.17
N ALA A 157 2.15 -11.05 10.25
CA ALA A 157 2.22 -10.66 8.84
C ALA A 157 0.80 -10.52 8.28
N ASN A 158 0.65 -10.06 7.03
CA ASN A 158 -0.67 -9.96 6.41
C ASN A 158 -1.45 -11.29 6.48
N GLY A 159 -2.76 -11.18 6.66
CA GLY A 159 -3.66 -12.33 6.60
C GLY A 159 -3.78 -13.13 7.90
N ARG A 160 -3.94 -14.45 7.79
CA ARG A 160 -4.33 -15.33 8.90
C ARG A 160 -3.14 -16.12 9.43
N LEU A 161 -2.98 -16.15 10.75
CA LEU A 161 -2.11 -17.11 11.42
C LEU A 161 -2.66 -18.53 11.20
N VAL A 162 -1.91 -19.36 10.46
CA VAL A 162 -2.29 -20.75 10.15
C VAL A 162 -1.50 -21.78 10.94
N GLU A 163 -0.36 -21.38 11.52
CA GLU A 163 0.48 -22.26 12.33
C GLU A 163 1.26 -21.44 13.37
N HIS A 164 1.32 -21.93 14.60
CA HIS A 164 2.13 -21.38 15.69
C HIS A 164 2.74 -22.56 16.46
N VAL A 165 4.03 -22.83 16.22
CA VAL A 165 4.69 -24.06 16.68
C VAL A 165 6.02 -23.74 17.34
N ARG A 166 6.18 -24.19 18.59
CA ARG A 166 7.46 -24.18 19.30
C ARG A 166 8.40 -25.25 18.73
N GLN A 167 9.61 -24.86 18.42
CA GLN A 167 10.67 -25.71 17.88
C GLN A 167 11.48 -26.39 19.01
N PRO A 168 12.18 -27.50 18.74
CA PRO A 168 12.98 -28.22 19.75
C PRO A 168 14.08 -27.38 20.41
N ASP A 169 14.61 -26.38 19.71
CA ASP A 169 15.61 -25.43 20.20
C ASP A 169 15.01 -24.28 21.04
N GLY A 170 13.70 -24.32 21.29
CA GLY A 170 12.97 -23.33 22.08
C GLY A 170 12.46 -22.13 21.28
N ARG A 171 12.82 -21.98 20.01
CA ARG A 171 12.34 -20.92 19.13
C ARG A 171 10.89 -21.15 18.71
N VAL A 172 10.26 -20.15 18.10
CA VAL A 172 8.85 -20.22 17.70
C VAL A 172 8.71 -19.98 16.20
N ARG A 173 8.00 -20.87 15.51
CA ARG A 173 7.62 -20.73 14.10
C ARG A 173 6.19 -20.21 14.01
N TRP A 174 6.04 -19.11 13.28
CA TRP A 174 4.76 -18.51 12.93
C TRP A 174 4.57 -18.66 11.42
N THR A 175 3.44 -19.23 11.00
CA THR A 175 3.08 -19.29 9.58
C THR A 175 1.80 -18.49 9.35
N TYR A 176 1.87 -17.52 8.44
CA TYR A 176 0.71 -16.74 7.99
C TYR A 176 0.42 -17.03 6.51
N ASP A 177 -0.86 -17.04 6.13
CA ASP A 177 -1.31 -17.00 4.73
C ASP A 177 -2.07 -15.70 4.52
N SER A 178 -1.70 -14.92 3.50
CA SER A 178 -2.32 -13.61 3.23
C SER A 178 -3.80 -13.70 2.87
N GLU A 179 -4.31 -14.89 2.51
CA GLU A 179 -5.65 -15.23 2.04
C GLU A 179 -6.10 -14.56 0.73
N HIS A 180 -5.58 -13.37 0.45
CA HIS A 180 -5.82 -12.60 -0.76
C HIS A 180 -4.47 -12.25 -1.42
N PRO A 181 -4.45 -12.02 -2.75
CA PRO A 181 -3.30 -11.42 -3.41
C PRO A 181 -2.94 -10.07 -2.79
N VAL A 182 -1.64 -9.81 -2.61
CA VAL A 182 -1.09 -8.56 -2.07
C VAL A 182 -0.07 -8.02 -3.07
N ALA A 183 0.01 -6.70 -3.25
CA ALA A 183 1.12 -6.08 -3.98
C ALA A 183 2.36 -6.07 -3.08
N ALA A 184 3.56 -6.22 -3.63
CA ALA A 184 4.77 -6.28 -2.81
C ALA A 184 4.93 -5.05 -1.90
N GLN A 185 4.59 -3.87 -2.42
CA GLN A 185 4.57 -2.59 -1.69
C GLN A 185 3.61 -2.54 -0.47
N LEU A 186 2.59 -3.42 -0.44
CA LEU A 186 1.57 -3.49 0.63
C LEU A 186 1.82 -4.62 1.64
N VAL A 187 2.95 -5.31 1.54
CA VAL A 187 3.29 -6.41 2.47
C VAL A 187 3.62 -5.86 3.86
N GLN A 188 2.98 -6.40 4.88
CA GLN A 188 3.29 -6.13 6.29
C GLN A 188 3.85 -7.37 6.97
N LEU A 189 4.85 -7.12 7.80
CA LEU A 189 5.39 -8.08 8.74
C LEU A 189 5.97 -7.30 9.93
N ALA A 190 5.64 -7.72 11.14
CA ALA A 190 6.27 -7.19 12.34
C ALA A 190 6.69 -8.31 13.30
N ILE A 191 7.78 -8.07 14.03
CA ILE A 191 8.29 -8.93 15.09
C ILE A 191 8.62 -8.05 16.28
N GLY A 192 8.26 -8.46 17.48
CA GLY A 192 8.55 -7.74 18.71
C GLY A 192 7.80 -8.31 19.90
N LYS A 193 7.77 -7.59 21.03
CA LYS A 193 6.86 -7.84 22.15
C LYS A 193 5.52 -7.19 21.84
N LEU A 194 4.71 -7.93 21.10
CA LEU A 194 3.43 -7.48 20.57
C LEU A 194 2.29 -8.25 21.21
N ALA A 195 1.26 -7.52 21.62
CA ALA A 195 -0.04 -8.02 22.03
C ALA A 195 -1.02 -8.00 20.85
N PHE A 196 -2.01 -8.91 20.90
CA PHE A 196 -3.14 -8.92 19.95
C PHE A 196 -4.39 -8.43 20.65
N GLU A 197 -5.03 -7.41 20.10
CA GLU A 197 -6.31 -6.88 20.58
C GLU A 197 -7.39 -7.22 19.55
N ASP A 198 -8.16 -8.27 19.84
CA ASP A 198 -9.19 -8.78 18.94
C ASP A 198 -10.54 -8.08 19.17
N SER A 199 -11.18 -7.64 18.10
CA SER A 199 -12.55 -7.11 18.11
C SER A 199 -13.33 -7.59 16.87
N ARG A 200 -14.56 -7.07 16.67
CA ARG A 200 -15.36 -7.39 15.49
C ARG A 200 -15.96 -6.13 14.87
N GLY A 201 -15.77 -6.01 13.57
CA GLY A 201 -16.41 -5.01 12.72
C GLY A 201 -17.82 -5.43 12.25
N PRO A 202 -18.39 -4.66 11.32
CA PRO A 202 -19.67 -4.96 10.69
C PRO A 202 -19.77 -6.40 10.16
N GLY A 203 -20.95 -7.02 10.30
CA GLY A 203 -21.17 -8.40 9.85
C GLY A 203 -20.33 -9.46 10.57
N GLY A 204 -19.66 -9.11 11.68
CA GLY A 204 -18.78 -10.01 12.42
C GLY A 204 -17.36 -10.12 11.83
N LEU A 205 -16.98 -9.20 10.94
CA LEU A 205 -15.64 -9.11 10.36
C LEU A 205 -14.57 -9.16 11.48
N PRO A 206 -13.63 -10.12 11.46
CA PRO A 206 -12.54 -10.14 12.42
C PRO A 206 -11.67 -8.88 12.29
N VAL A 207 -11.48 -8.18 13.40
CA VAL A 207 -10.53 -7.08 13.53
C VAL A 207 -9.48 -7.50 14.56
N ARG A 208 -8.20 -7.32 14.24
CA ARG A 208 -7.09 -7.63 15.13
C ARG A 208 -6.05 -6.53 15.08
N ASP A 209 -6.00 -5.72 16.12
CA ASP A 209 -4.90 -4.79 16.29
C ASP A 209 -3.68 -5.52 16.83
N VAL A 210 -2.51 -5.04 16.45
CA VAL A 210 -1.21 -5.54 16.89
C VAL A 210 -0.49 -4.38 17.55
N VAL A 211 -0.28 -4.48 18.86
CA VAL A 211 0.16 -3.33 19.65
C VAL A 211 1.38 -3.73 20.47
N PRO A 212 2.45 -2.93 20.50
CA PRO A 212 3.54 -3.10 21.45
C PRO A 212 2.98 -3.18 22.88
N GLU A 213 3.45 -4.14 23.69
CA GLU A 213 2.87 -4.43 25.01
C GLU A 213 2.75 -3.20 25.92
N GLY A 214 3.69 -2.25 25.80
CA GLY A 214 3.71 -1.00 26.57
C GLY A 214 2.70 0.07 26.11
N LEU A 215 2.09 -0.07 24.94
CA LEU A 215 1.20 0.93 24.32
C LEU A 215 -0.27 0.48 24.22
N VAL A 216 -0.61 -0.72 24.73
CA VAL A 216 -1.96 -1.31 24.60
C VAL A 216 -3.05 -0.38 25.15
N GLY A 217 -2.82 0.17 26.35
CA GLY A 217 -3.75 1.07 27.02
C GLY A 217 -3.73 2.48 26.45
N ASP A 218 -2.53 3.01 26.18
CA ASP A 218 -2.35 4.41 25.73
C ASP A 218 -2.97 4.66 24.35
N THR A 219 -2.99 3.64 23.48
CA THR A 219 -3.54 3.75 22.12
C THR A 219 -4.98 3.23 21.99
N GLU A 220 -5.58 2.71 23.08
CA GLU A 220 -6.90 2.07 23.06
C GLU A 220 -8.01 2.99 22.56
N ALA A 221 -7.99 4.26 23.00
CA ALA A 221 -9.07 5.20 22.77
C ALA A 221 -9.40 5.39 21.27
N TYR A 222 -8.39 5.33 20.39
CA TYR A 222 -8.57 5.55 18.96
C TYR A 222 -8.61 4.24 18.16
N ARG A 223 -7.77 3.24 18.46
CA ARG A 223 -7.84 1.95 17.76
C ARG A 223 -9.19 1.24 17.97
N ALA A 224 -9.83 1.45 19.13
CA ALA A 224 -11.15 0.88 19.40
C ALA A 224 -12.26 1.43 18.50
N LEU A 225 -12.02 2.52 17.76
CA LEU A 225 -12.96 3.13 16.81
C LEU A 225 -12.96 2.43 15.44
N THR A 226 -12.01 1.53 15.15
CA THR A 226 -11.90 0.84 13.85
C THR A 226 -13.22 0.19 13.37
N PRO A 227 -14.03 -0.50 14.21
CA PRO A 227 -15.34 -1.00 13.81
C PRO A 227 -16.33 0.08 13.32
N GLU A 228 -16.28 1.28 13.91
CA GLU A 228 -17.12 2.42 13.51
C GLU A 228 -16.65 2.99 12.17
N HIS A 229 -15.34 3.17 11.99
CA HIS A 229 -14.76 3.61 10.71
C HIS A 229 -15.09 2.65 9.58
N LEU A 230 -14.99 1.34 9.82
CA LEU A 230 -15.43 0.28 8.89
C LEU A 230 -16.90 0.44 8.51
N ALA A 231 -17.80 0.60 9.48
CA ALA A 231 -19.22 0.80 9.21
C ALA A 231 -19.48 2.07 8.37
N TRP A 232 -18.76 3.15 8.64
CA TRP A 232 -18.93 4.41 7.93
C TRP A 232 -18.47 4.33 6.46
N LEU A 233 -17.34 3.66 6.20
CA LEU A 233 -16.84 3.43 4.85
C LEU A 233 -17.70 2.40 4.09
N GLU A 234 -18.16 1.33 4.74
CA GLU A 234 -19.06 0.35 4.11
C GLU A 234 -20.38 0.97 3.64
N GLN A 235 -20.90 1.95 4.35
CA GLN A 235 -22.09 2.70 3.93
C GLN A 235 -21.86 3.48 2.64
N ARG A 236 -20.64 3.90 2.34
CA ARG A 236 -20.30 4.70 1.15
C ARG A 236 -19.82 3.81 0.01
N LEU A 237 -18.77 3.04 0.25
CA LEU A 237 -18.05 2.25 -0.75
C LEU A 237 -18.60 0.82 -0.92
N GLY A 238 -19.51 0.40 -0.05
CA GLY A 238 -20.03 -0.98 -0.04
C GLY A 238 -19.16 -1.93 0.80
N PRO A 239 -19.47 -3.24 0.80
CA PRO A 239 -18.90 -4.19 1.76
C PRO A 239 -17.36 -4.23 1.74
N TYR A 240 -16.75 -4.36 2.92
CA TYR A 240 -15.29 -4.45 3.06
C TYR A 240 -14.70 -5.56 2.17
N PRO A 241 -13.62 -5.28 1.39
CA PRO A 241 -13.20 -6.19 0.34
C PRO A 241 -12.43 -7.43 0.82
N PHE A 242 -11.90 -7.42 2.05
CA PHE A 242 -11.05 -8.48 2.60
C PHE A 242 -11.71 -9.24 3.76
N ARG A 243 -11.03 -10.31 4.23
CA ARG A 243 -11.55 -11.21 5.28
C ARG A 243 -11.28 -10.75 6.71
N ARG A 244 -10.39 -9.78 6.89
CA ARG A 244 -10.03 -9.20 8.20
C ARG A 244 -9.35 -7.85 8.00
N TYR A 245 -9.33 -7.08 9.07
CA TYR A 245 -8.60 -5.82 9.16
C TYR A 245 -7.92 -5.70 10.53
N GLY A 246 -7.10 -4.68 10.72
CA GLY A 246 -6.49 -4.33 11.99
C GLY A 246 -5.46 -3.23 11.82
N VAL A 247 -5.04 -2.64 12.94
CA VAL A 247 -3.97 -1.66 12.99
C VAL A 247 -2.74 -2.23 13.69
N LEU A 248 -1.57 -2.09 13.08
CA LEU A 248 -0.27 -2.32 13.71
C LEU A 248 0.25 -0.98 14.24
N VAL A 249 0.40 -0.86 15.56
CA VAL A 249 1.00 0.33 16.17
C VAL A 249 2.52 0.26 16.06
N GLY A 250 3.12 1.25 15.41
CA GLY A 250 4.57 1.40 15.32
C GLY A 250 5.15 2.17 16.51
N ASP A 251 5.87 1.48 17.39
CA ASP A 251 6.63 2.09 18.50
C ASP A 251 8.05 2.49 18.03
N THR A 252 8.10 3.32 16.99
CA THR A 252 9.33 3.88 16.44
C THR A 252 8.99 5.13 15.63
N ASP A 253 10.02 5.89 15.25
CA ASP A 253 9.86 7.06 14.39
C ASP A 253 9.44 6.59 12.98
N LEU A 254 8.12 6.63 12.75
CA LEU A 254 7.51 6.43 11.45
C LEU A 254 7.01 7.79 10.94
N PRO A 255 7.50 8.28 9.79
CA PRO A 255 7.11 9.58 9.29
C PRO A 255 5.64 9.63 8.84
N VAL A 256 5.09 8.49 8.44
CA VAL A 256 3.71 8.33 7.96
C VAL A 256 3.14 6.98 8.38
N ALA A 257 1.81 6.90 8.44
CA ALA A 257 1.10 5.63 8.39
C ALA A 257 1.15 5.03 6.99
N LEU A 258 0.92 3.73 6.88
CA LEU A 258 0.84 3.02 5.60
C LEU A 258 -0.29 1.99 5.61
N GLU A 259 -0.90 1.84 4.45
CA GLU A 259 -2.15 1.14 4.24
C GLU A 259 -2.00 -0.39 4.15
N THR A 260 -0.85 -0.91 4.59
CA THR A 260 -0.42 -2.28 4.29
C THR A 260 -1.53 -3.32 4.46
N GLN A 261 -1.75 -4.12 3.42
CA GLN A 261 -3.05 -4.76 3.20
C GLN A 261 -3.50 -5.65 4.37
N SER A 262 -4.73 -5.46 4.83
CA SER A 262 -5.36 -6.14 5.99
C SER A 262 -4.73 -5.88 7.36
N LEU A 263 -3.67 -5.07 7.46
CA LEU A 263 -3.02 -4.66 8.70
C LEU A 263 -2.28 -3.33 8.49
N SER A 264 -2.99 -2.20 8.55
CA SER A 264 -2.38 -0.88 8.34
C SER A 264 -1.39 -0.58 9.46
N VAL A 265 -0.21 -0.06 9.15
CA VAL A 265 0.75 0.37 10.18
C VAL A 265 0.56 1.86 10.46
N VAL A 266 0.46 2.21 11.74
CA VAL A 266 0.19 3.59 12.19
C VAL A 266 1.25 3.99 13.22
N PRO A 267 1.90 5.16 13.08
CA PRO A 267 2.80 5.69 14.09
C PRO A 267 2.08 5.81 15.44
N SER A 268 2.74 5.43 16.54
CA SER A 268 2.12 5.58 17.87
C SER A 268 1.74 7.04 18.18
N ALA A 269 2.53 8.02 17.70
CA ALA A 269 2.26 9.44 17.88
C ALA A 269 0.89 9.88 17.36
N ASP A 270 0.44 9.32 16.23
CA ASP A 270 -0.87 9.60 15.62
C ASP A 270 -2.02 9.12 16.52
N LEU A 271 -1.76 8.12 17.36
CA LEU A 271 -2.74 7.55 18.27
C LEU A 271 -2.67 8.12 19.70
N LEU A 272 -1.77 9.08 19.94
CA LEU A 272 -1.59 9.75 21.22
C LEU A 272 -1.96 11.25 21.17
N GLY A 273 -2.28 11.75 19.97
CA GLY A 273 -2.60 13.15 19.71
C GLY A 273 -4.08 13.49 19.86
N ASP A 274 -4.51 14.51 19.12
CA ASP A 274 -5.91 14.93 19.05
C ASP A 274 -6.78 13.86 18.38
N ARG A 275 -8.03 13.79 18.82
CA ARG A 275 -9.00 12.79 18.32
C ARG A 275 -9.30 12.97 16.83
N ILE A 276 -9.45 14.20 16.35
CA ILE A 276 -9.82 14.43 14.95
C ILE A 276 -8.68 13.98 14.04
N ASP A 277 -7.44 14.34 14.35
CA ASP A 277 -6.29 13.93 13.53
C ASP A 277 -6.05 12.41 13.60
N ALA A 278 -6.21 11.78 14.77
CA ALA A 278 -6.13 10.33 14.91
C ALA A 278 -7.19 9.61 14.06
N GLU A 279 -8.45 10.04 14.14
CA GLU A 279 -9.53 9.43 13.35
C GLU A 279 -9.36 9.69 11.84
N ARG A 280 -8.84 10.86 11.45
CA ARG A 280 -8.50 11.15 10.06
C ARG A 280 -7.49 10.14 9.54
N ASN A 281 -6.33 10.00 10.17
CA ASN A 281 -5.31 9.05 9.73
C ASN A 281 -5.87 7.61 9.68
N LEU A 282 -6.61 7.18 10.69
CA LEU A 282 -7.24 5.85 10.69
C LEU A 282 -8.24 5.63 9.53
N VAL A 283 -9.04 6.64 9.20
CA VAL A 283 -10.01 6.55 8.08
C VAL A 283 -9.29 6.60 6.73
N HIS A 284 -8.24 7.42 6.59
CA HIS A 284 -7.38 7.45 5.40
C HIS A 284 -6.80 6.06 5.12
N GLU A 285 -6.11 5.48 6.10
CA GLU A 285 -5.50 4.16 5.98
C GLU A 285 -6.51 3.04 5.70
N LEU A 286 -7.72 3.14 6.24
CA LEU A 286 -8.77 2.15 6.02
C LEU A 286 -9.46 2.32 4.65
N ALA A 287 -9.59 3.55 4.13
CA ALA A 287 -10.19 3.79 2.82
C ALA A 287 -9.39 3.10 1.70
N HIS A 288 -8.07 3.03 1.85
CA HIS A 288 -7.20 2.33 0.91
C HIS A 288 -7.54 0.86 0.69
N HIS A 289 -8.18 0.17 1.66
CA HIS A 289 -8.62 -1.21 1.44
C HIS A 289 -9.59 -1.33 0.25
N TRP A 290 -10.39 -0.31 -0.03
CA TRP A 290 -11.18 -0.23 -1.26
C TRP A 290 -10.37 0.32 -2.43
N THR A 291 -9.68 1.45 -2.23
CA THR A 291 -8.98 2.24 -3.26
C THR A 291 -7.47 2.28 -3.01
N GLY A 292 -6.72 1.34 -3.58
CA GLY A 292 -5.28 1.15 -3.33
C GLY A 292 -4.92 -0.33 -3.24
N ASP A 293 -5.65 -1.06 -2.39
CA ASP A 293 -5.39 -2.49 -2.16
C ASP A 293 -6.25 -3.37 -3.07
N SER A 294 -7.58 -3.28 -2.91
CA SER A 294 -8.55 -4.09 -3.64
C SER A 294 -8.60 -3.66 -5.10
N VAL A 295 -8.82 -2.36 -5.34
CA VAL A 295 -8.57 -1.73 -6.64
C VAL A 295 -7.15 -1.19 -6.62
N ALA A 296 -6.21 -1.98 -7.11
CA ALA A 296 -4.81 -1.58 -7.17
C ALA A 296 -4.56 -0.60 -8.32
N ILE A 297 -3.61 0.31 -8.14
CA ILE A 297 -3.18 1.20 -9.23
C ILE A 297 -2.41 0.40 -10.28
N ARG A 298 -2.65 0.71 -11.56
CA ARG A 298 -1.95 0.04 -12.67
C ARG A 298 -0.48 0.43 -12.74
N ARG A 299 -0.15 1.66 -12.36
CA ARG A 299 1.20 2.23 -12.38
C ARG A 299 1.22 3.45 -11.47
N TRP A 300 2.41 3.92 -11.11
CA TRP A 300 2.58 5.05 -10.20
C TRP A 300 1.96 6.38 -10.68
N SER A 301 1.82 6.60 -11.99
CA SER A 301 1.07 7.78 -12.49
C SER A 301 -0.44 7.71 -12.28
N ASP A 302 -0.96 6.57 -11.84
CA ASP A 302 -2.35 6.40 -11.42
C ASP A 302 -2.51 6.54 -9.88
N LEU A 303 -1.46 6.94 -9.13
CA LEU A 303 -1.47 7.03 -7.65
C LEU A 303 -2.56 7.93 -7.08
N TRP A 304 -2.97 8.97 -7.81
CA TRP A 304 -4.09 9.84 -7.41
C TRP A 304 -5.40 9.06 -7.17
N LEU A 305 -5.59 7.90 -7.81
CA LEU A 305 -6.74 7.02 -7.58
C LEU A 305 -6.70 6.29 -6.23
N SER A 306 -5.52 6.21 -5.60
CA SER A 306 -5.34 5.69 -4.24
C SER A 306 -5.43 6.84 -3.24
N GLU A 307 -4.43 7.73 -3.27
CA GLU A 307 -4.28 8.81 -2.28
C GLU A 307 -5.41 9.84 -2.33
N GLY A 308 -5.87 10.21 -3.53
CA GLY A 308 -6.95 11.18 -3.68
C GLY A 308 -8.26 10.68 -3.11
N HIS A 309 -8.56 9.38 -3.26
CA HIS A 309 -9.78 8.78 -2.70
C HIS A 309 -9.67 8.66 -1.17
N ALA A 310 -8.56 8.13 -0.67
CA ALA A 310 -8.32 8.03 0.77
C ALA A 310 -8.42 9.40 1.46
N ARG A 311 -7.77 10.41 0.88
CA ARG A 311 -7.81 11.80 1.37
C ARG A 311 -9.22 12.40 1.28
N PHE A 312 -9.96 12.14 0.22
CA PHE A 312 -11.34 12.61 0.09
C PHE A 312 -12.25 12.04 1.19
N TYR A 313 -12.18 10.73 1.45
CA TYR A 313 -13.00 10.10 2.50
C TYR A 313 -12.54 10.46 3.90
N GLU A 314 -11.24 10.67 4.13
CA GLU A 314 -10.69 11.21 5.36
C GLU A 314 -11.33 12.58 5.70
N LEU A 315 -11.27 13.52 4.75
CA LEU A 315 -11.79 14.87 4.94
C LEU A 315 -13.31 14.88 5.07
N LEU A 316 -14.02 14.06 4.27
CA LEU A 316 -15.46 13.89 4.39
C LEU A 316 -15.87 13.31 5.74
N TYR A 317 -15.09 12.38 6.31
CA TYR A 317 -15.33 11.87 7.65
C TYR A 317 -15.15 12.96 8.70
N ALA A 318 -14.02 13.68 8.66
CA ALA A 318 -13.70 14.74 9.60
C ALA A 318 -14.78 15.83 9.66
N ASP A 319 -15.28 16.27 8.51
CA ASP A 319 -16.37 17.25 8.39
C ASP A 319 -17.62 16.80 9.18
N THR A 320 -17.97 15.51 9.13
CA THR A 320 -19.12 14.97 9.88
C THR A 320 -18.87 14.80 11.39
N ARG A 321 -17.62 14.98 11.85
CA ARG A 321 -17.20 14.79 13.25
C ARG A 321 -16.74 16.07 13.94
N GLY A 322 -16.94 17.22 13.31
CA GLY A 322 -16.55 18.53 13.87
C GLY A 322 -15.09 18.89 13.62
N GLY A 323 -14.41 18.21 12.68
CA GLY A 323 -13.15 18.66 12.10
C GLY A 323 -13.36 19.81 11.09
N PRO A 324 -12.30 20.18 10.35
CA PRO A 324 -12.39 21.17 9.28
C PRO A 324 -13.44 20.79 8.22
N GLY A 325 -14.17 21.80 7.72
CA GLY A 325 -15.21 21.59 6.71
C GLY A 325 -14.62 21.14 5.37
N LEU A 326 -15.27 20.19 4.68
CA LEU A 326 -14.76 19.66 3.41
C LEU A 326 -14.63 20.78 2.36
N GLU A 327 -15.64 21.64 2.21
CA GLU A 327 -15.60 22.76 1.25
C GLU A 327 -14.43 23.72 1.53
N ASP A 328 -14.19 24.07 2.81
CA ASP A 328 -13.11 24.96 3.20
C ASP A 328 -11.73 24.37 2.88
N MET A 329 -11.55 23.06 3.15
CA MET A 329 -10.33 22.34 2.80
C MET A 329 -10.13 22.28 1.28
N MET A 330 -11.20 22.05 0.51
CA MET A 330 -11.12 22.03 -0.96
C MET A 330 -10.87 23.42 -1.54
N ARG A 331 -11.41 24.48 -0.94
CA ARG A 331 -11.11 25.87 -1.33
C ARG A 331 -9.63 26.19 -1.10
N ALA A 332 -9.09 25.81 0.06
CA ALA A 332 -7.67 25.99 0.35
C ALA A 332 -6.78 25.18 -0.61
N ALA A 333 -7.17 23.94 -0.93
CA ALA A 333 -6.46 23.13 -1.91
C ALA A 333 -6.54 23.74 -3.32
N TYR A 334 -7.69 24.28 -3.72
CA TYR A 334 -7.88 24.95 -5.00
C TYR A 334 -6.97 26.16 -5.15
N ALA A 335 -6.86 27.01 -4.12
CA ALA A 335 -5.99 28.18 -4.14
C ALA A 335 -4.53 27.81 -4.49
N GLN A 336 -4.00 26.75 -3.88
CA GLN A 336 -2.63 26.29 -4.06
C GLN A 336 -2.42 25.37 -5.29
N HIS A 337 -3.49 24.99 -5.98
CA HIS A 337 -3.44 23.86 -6.91
C HIS A 337 -2.56 24.13 -8.14
N ASP A 338 -2.47 25.38 -8.62
CA ASP A 338 -1.57 25.74 -9.72
C ASP A 338 -0.10 25.70 -9.28
N GLN A 339 0.22 26.14 -8.06
CA GLN A 339 1.56 26.01 -7.49
C GLN A 339 1.99 24.54 -7.43
N TRP A 340 1.13 23.67 -6.90
CA TRP A 340 1.45 22.23 -6.85
C TRP A 340 1.58 21.60 -8.25
N ARG A 341 0.82 22.05 -9.25
CA ARG A 341 0.97 21.56 -10.64
C ARG A 341 2.32 21.95 -11.21
N HIS A 342 2.78 23.17 -10.90
CA HIS A 342 4.09 23.66 -11.28
C HIS A 342 5.22 22.84 -10.64
N ASP A 343 5.16 22.62 -9.33
CA ASP A 343 6.25 22.01 -8.57
C ASP A 343 6.31 20.49 -8.72
N ASP A 344 5.14 19.83 -8.68
CA ASP A 344 5.03 18.36 -8.56
C ASP A 344 4.46 17.69 -9.81
N GLY A 345 3.93 18.45 -10.77
CA GLY A 345 3.21 17.96 -11.94
C GLY A 345 1.75 17.59 -11.66
N ALA A 346 0.88 17.65 -12.68
CA ALA A 346 -0.57 17.41 -12.59
C ALA A 346 -0.94 16.04 -11.94
N PRO A 347 -2.14 15.88 -11.34
CA PRO A 347 -2.53 14.70 -10.56
C PRO A 347 -2.14 13.34 -11.16
N ALA A 348 -2.40 13.12 -12.45
CA ALA A 348 -2.12 11.87 -13.16
C ALA A 348 -0.81 11.88 -13.99
N GLN A 349 0.07 12.86 -13.73
CA GLN A 349 1.40 13.02 -14.34
C GLN A 349 2.46 13.40 -13.27
N PRO A 350 2.70 12.54 -12.27
CA PRO A 350 3.79 12.74 -11.34
C PRO A 350 5.16 12.68 -12.00
N THR A 351 6.09 13.44 -11.43
CA THR A 351 7.51 13.13 -11.51
C THR A 351 7.90 12.12 -10.43
N GLU A 352 8.96 11.35 -10.65
CA GLU A 352 9.43 10.34 -9.68
C GLU A 352 9.78 10.92 -8.29
N PRO A 353 10.43 12.09 -8.17
CA PRO A 353 10.69 12.72 -6.86
C PRO A 353 9.44 13.29 -6.18
N ALA A 354 8.35 13.50 -6.93
CA ALA A 354 7.12 14.13 -6.46
C ALA A 354 5.95 13.13 -6.34
N LEU A 355 6.28 11.85 -6.07
CA LEU A 355 5.28 10.80 -6.01
C LEU A 355 4.37 10.94 -4.79
N PHE A 356 4.91 11.23 -3.60
CA PHE A 356 4.13 11.42 -2.38
C PHE A 356 4.23 12.86 -1.86
N ARG A 357 3.72 13.79 -2.68
CA ARG A 357 3.61 15.23 -2.38
C ARG A 357 2.15 15.65 -2.33
N GLN A 358 1.90 16.85 -1.82
CA GLN A 358 0.58 17.44 -1.59
C GLN A 358 -0.39 17.32 -2.80
N MET A 359 0.13 17.38 -4.03
CA MET A 359 -0.65 17.16 -5.24
C MET A 359 -1.36 15.79 -5.30
N ARG A 360 -0.75 14.71 -4.81
CA ARG A 360 -1.38 13.37 -4.84
C ARG A 360 -2.43 13.17 -3.76
N TYR A 361 -2.39 13.98 -2.71
CA TYR A 361 -3.34 13.95 -1.61
C TYR A 361 -4.43 15.02 -1.87
N ASP A 362 -4.29 16.19 -1.26
CA ASP A 362 -5.29 17.27 -1.33
C ASP A 362 -5.58 17.73 -2.76
N GLY A 363 -4.56 17.79 -3.63
CA GLY A 363 -4.78 18.12 -5.05
C GLY A 363 -5.62 17.09 -5.80
N SER A 364 -5.48 15.81 -5.45
CA SER A 364 -6.25 14.73 -6.07
C SER A 364 -7.64 14.57 -5.47
N ALA A 365 -7.78 14.82 -4.16
CA ALA A 365 -9.09 14.93 -3.51
C ALA A 365 -9.92 16.09 -4.11
N LEU A 366 -9.26 17.20 -4.49
CA LEU A 366 -9.91 18.31 -5.18
C LEU A 366 -10.50 17.90 -6.54
N VAL A 367 -9.84 17.00 -7.29
CA VAL A 367 -10.38 16.47 -8.55
C VAL A 367 -11.67 15.68 -8.29
N LEU A 368 -11.72 14.87 -7.23
CA LEU A 368 -12.91 14.12 -6.85
C LEU A 368 -14.03 15.05 -6.37
N TYR A 369 -13.70 16.10 -5.61
CA TYR A 369 -14.65 17.13 -5.22
C TYR A 369 -15.23 17.86 -6.46
N ALA A 370 -14.39 18.28 -7.40
CA ALA A 370 -14.84 18.90 -8.64
C ALA A 370 -15.73 17.96 -9.48
N LEU A 371 -15.41 16.66 -9.50
CA LEU A 371 -16.28 15.66 -10.13
C LEU A 371 -17.63 15.56 -9.42
N ARG A 372 -17.65 15.51 -8.08
CA ARG A 372 -18.90 15.52 -7.29
C ARG A 372 -19.76 16.74 -7.59
N GLU A 373 -19.17 17.93 -7.63
CA GLU A 373 -19.88 19.16 -8.00
C GLU A 373 -20.40 19.15 -9.44
N LYS A 374 -19.66 18.53 -10.37
CA LYS A 374 -20.05 18.41 -11.77
C LYS A 374 -21.24 17.46 -11.99
N VAL A 375 -21.25 16.29 -11.35
CA VAL A 375 -22.26 15.24 -11.61
C VAL A 375 -23.37 15.15 -10.56
N GLY A 376 -23.20 15.85 -9.43
CA GLY A 376 -24.05 15.77 -8.25
C GLY A 376 -23.73 14.57 -7.36
N GLU A 377 -23.99 14.71 -6.06
CA GLU A 377 -23.66 13.72 -5.01
C GLU A 377 -24.19 12.32 -5.31
N ASP A 378 -25.48 12.17 -5.65
CA ASP A 378 -26.07 10.87 -5.93
C ASP A 378 -25.38 10.12 -7.08
N THR A 379 -24.93 10.85 -8.10
CA THR A 379 -24.21 10.25 -9.24
C THR A 379 -22.77 9.93 -8.85
N PHE A 380 -22.11 10.82 -8.12
CA PHE A 380 -20.77 10.60 -7.60
C PHE A 380 -20.71 9.35 -6.71
N ASP A 381 -21.63 9.20 -5.76
CA ASP A 381 -21.72 8.00 -4.91
C ASP A 381 -21.90 6.71 -5.72
N ARG A 382 -22.66 6.77 -6.82
CA ARG A 382 -22.77 5.63 -7.75
C ARG A 382 -21.47 5.36 -8.50
N ILE A 383 -20.73 6.39 -8.90
CA ILE A 383 -19.42 6.26 -9.56
C ILE A 383 -18.45 5.54 -8.61
N GLU A 384 -18.33 6.05 -7.38
CA GLU A 384 -17.42 5.52 -6.36
C GLU A 384 -17.72 4.05 -6.03
N ARG A 385 -18.99 3.72 -5.78
CA ARG A 385 -19.42 2.32 -5.55
C ARG A 385 -19.17 1.43 -6.78
N SER A 386 -19.42 1.95 -7.97
CA SER A 386 -19.21 1.21 -9.22
C SER A 386 -17.73 0.95 -9.47
N TRP A 387 -16.87 1.92 -9.15
CA TRP A 387 -15.42 1.82 -9.26
C TRP A 387 -14.88 0.67 -8.41
N VAL A 388 -15.15 0.69 -7.10
CA VAL A 388 -14.65 -0.30 -6.14
C VAL A 388 -15.27 -1.69 -6.34
N THR A 389 -16.47 -1.75 -6.89
CA THR A 389 -17.14 -3.04 -7.22
C THR A 389 -16.61 -3.63 -8.53
N THR A 390 -16.49 -2.83 -9.59
CA THR A 390 -16.11 -3.30 -10.94
C THR A 390 -14.67 -3.78 -11.00
N TYR A 391 -13.77 -3.08 -10.31
CA TYR A 391 -12.34 -3.38 -10.30
C TYR A 391 -11.87 -4.10 -9.03
N ARG A 392 -12.80 -4.61 -8.21
CA ARG A 392 -12.48 -5.38 -7.00
C ARG A 392 -11.47 -6.50 -7.30
N GLY A 393 -10.35 -6.50 -6.58
CA GLY A 393 -9.27 -7.47 -6.77
C GLY A 393 -8.56 -7.37 -8.12
N ARG A 394 -8.61 -6.22 -8.82
CA ARG A 394 -7.93 -5.95 -10.11
C ARG A 394 -7.10 -4.66 -10.06
N ALA A 395 -6.13 -4.58 -10.96
CA ALA A 395 -5.37 -3.35 -11.17
C ALA A 395 -6.05 -2.51 -12.26
N ALA A 396 -6.31 -1.24 -11.96
CA ALA A 396 -7.01 -0.30 -12.81
C ALA A 396 -6.26 1.03 -12.85
N GLY A 397 -6.53 1.86 -13.85
CA GLY A 397 -5.84 3.14 -14.02
C GLY A 397 -6.78 4.26 -14.44
N THR A 398 -6.22 5.44 -14.65
CA THR A 398 -6.97 6.69 -14.85
C THR A 398 -8.02 6.58 -15.95
N GLN A 399 -7.67 5.99 -17.10
CA GLN A 399 -8.60 5.84 -18.23
C GLN A 399 -9.74 4.87 -17.96
N ASP A 400 -9.57 3.92 -17.04
CA ASP A 400 -10.64 3.03 -16.60
C ASP A 400 -11.63 3.74 -15.70
N PHE A 401 -11.13 4.59 -14.80
CA PHE A 401 -11.96 5.43 -13.93
C PHE A 401 -12.75 6.43 -14.76
N VAL A 402 -12.10 7.17 -15.67
CA VAL A 402 -12.77 8.15 -16.56
C VAL A 402 -13.89 7.47 -17.36
N ARG A 403 -13.62 6.32 -17.98
CA ARG A 403 -14.64 5.58 -18.75
C ARG A 403 -15.81 5.13 -17.86
N LEU A 404 -15.52 4.56 -16.68
CA LEU A 404 -16.55 4.11 -15.75
C LEU A 404 -17.40 5.29 -15.25
N ALA A 405 -16.75 6.41 -14.91
CA ALA A 405 -17.42 7.63 -14.47
C ALA A 405 -18.37 8.15 -15.56
N SER A 406 -17.90 8.21 -16.82
CA SER A 406 -18.74 8.59 -17.96
C SER A 406 -19.94 7.67 -18.15
N ASP A 407 -19.72 6.35 -18.08
CA ASP A 407 -20.79 5.35 -18.24
C ASP A 407 -21.86 5.49 -17.14
N VAL A 408 -21.45 5.72 -15.89
CA VAL A 408 -22.37 5.89 -14.75
C VAL A 408 -23.08 7.25 -14.75
N ALA A 409 -22.40 8.30 -15.20
CA ALA A 409 -22.97 9.65 -15.32
C ALA A 409 -23.93 9.77 -16.53
N GLY A 410 -23.77 8.92 -17.55
CA GLY A 410 -24.56 8.99 -18.78
C GLY A 410 -24.12 10.11 -19.73
N GLU A 411 -22.95 10.70 -19.50
CA GLU A 411 -22.32 11.71 -20.37
C GLU A 411 -20.80 11.45 -20.48
N ASP A 412 -20.17 11.89 -21.56
CA ASP A 412 -18.71 11.79 -21.70
C ASP A 412 -18.01 12.81 -20.79
N LEU A 413 -17.41 12.32 -19.71
CA LEU A 413 -16.63 13.12 -18.75
C LEU A 413 -15.17 13.31 -19.17
N THR A 414 -14.72 12.73 -20.29
CA THR A 414 -13.33 12.88 -20.77
C THR A 414 -12.93 14.35 -20.93
N PRO A 415 -13.74 15.23 -21.59
CA PRO A 415 -13.38 16.64 -21.75
C PRO A 415 -13.32 17.40 -20.42
N PHE A 416 -14.07 16.95 -19.41
CA PHE A 416 -14.04 17.53 -18.07
C PHE A 416 -12.81 17.06 -17.29
N LEU A 417 -12.59 15.75 -17.17
CA LEU A 417 -11.53 15.18 -16.32
C LEU A 417 -10.12 15.36 -16.88
N THR A 418 -9.95 15.40 -18.21
CA THR A 418 -8.62 15.53 -18.84
C THR A 418 -7.84 16.75 -18.34
N PRO A 419 -8.38 17.99 -18.37
CA PRO A 419 -7.63 19.14 -17.87
C PRO A 419 -7.41 19.11 -16.35
N TRP A 420 -8.33 18.56 -15.55
CA TRP A 420 -8.09 18.36 -14.12
C TRP A 420 -6.91 17.41 -13.86
N LEU A 421 -6.82 16.31 -14.61
CA LEU A 421 -5.83 15.25 -14.37
C LEU A 421 -4.47 15.51 -15.02
N TYR A 422 -4.44 16.24 -16.14
CA TYR A 422 -3.26 16.38 -16.99
C TYR A 422 -2.91 17.84 -17.35
N GLY A 423 -3.78 18.80 -17.05
CA GLY A 423 -3.56 20.20 -17.39
C GLY A 423 -2.47 20.85 -16.53
N ALA A 424 -1.75 21.81 -17.12
CA ALA A 424 -0.80 22.65 -16.39
C ALA A 424 -1.49 23.65 -15.45
N HIS A 425 -2.74 24.02 -15.73
CA HIS A 425 -3.55 24.91 -14.92
C HIS A 425 -4.81 24.22 -14.43
N THR A 426 -5.27 24.65 -13.27
CA THR A 426 -6.47 24.15 -12.61
C THR A 426 -7.70 24.72 -13.31
N PRO A 427 -8.64 23.87 -13.76
CA PRO A 427 -9.88 24.34 -14.38
C PRO A 427 -10.76 25.10 -13.39
N PRO A 428 -11.70 25.95 -13.88
CA PRO A 428 -12.71 26.57 -13.02
C PRO A 428 -13.50 25.53 -12.22
N MET A 429 -13.65 25.76 -10.91
CA MET A 429 -14.40 24.88 -10.02
C MET A 429 -15.91 24.92 -10.34
N PRO A 430 -16.56 23.77 -10.64
CA PRO A 430 -18.01 23.70 -10.76
C PRO A 430 -18.69 24.14 -9.46
N GLY A 431 -19.81 24.87 -9.56
CA GLY A 431 -20.55 25.35 -8.38
C GLY A 431 -19.94 26.57 -7.67
N HIS A 432 -18.66 26.87 -7.89
CA HIS A 432 -17.91 27.89 -7.14
C HIS A 432 -17.17 28.88 -8.06
N PRO A 433 -17.88 29.76 -8.80
CA PRO A 433 -17.25 30.73 -9.71
C PRO A 433 -16.45 31.83 -8.97
N ASP A 434 -16.58 31.92 -7.65
CA ASP A 434 -15.86 32.83 -6.77
C ASP A 434 -14.46 32.32 -6.39
N TRP A 435 -14.18 31.02 -6.55
CA TRP A 435 -12.88 30.45 -6.19
C TRP A 435 -11.82 30.84 -7.23
N GLN A 436 -10.63 31.21 -6.75
CA GLN A 436 -9.49 31.59 -7.57
C GLN A 436 -8.26 30.80 -7.12
N VAL A 437 -7.41 30.45 -8.09
CA VAL A 437 -6.06 29.96 -7.82
C VAL A 437 -5.16 31.14 -7.49
N ASP A 438 -4.23 30.95 -6.56
CA ASP A 438 -3.19 31.92 -6.29
C ASP A 438 -2.17 31.93 -7.43
N PRO A 439 -1.51 33.08 -7.70
CA PRO A 439 -0.44 33.14 -8.69
C PRO A 439 0.69 32.16 -8.34
N VAL A 440 1.24 31.48 -9.35
CA VAL A 440 2.42 30.64 -9.18
C VAL A 440 3.62 31.52 -8.82
N GLU A 441 4.29 31.18 -7.74
CA GLU A 441 5.57 31.77 -7.33
C GLU A 441 6.71 30.99 -8.00
N GLU A 442 7.55 31.70 -8.77
CA GLU A 442 8.79 31.14 -9.33
C GLU A 442 9.91 31.36 -8.30
N ASP A 443 10.47 30.27 -7.77
CA ASP A 443 11.64 30.28 -6.86
C ASP A 443 12.93 30.83 -7.49
#